data_AF-A0A7X2PGI9-F1
#
_entry.id   AF-A0A7X2PGI9-F1
#
_cell.length_a   1.000
_cell.length_b   1.000
_cell.length_c   1.000
_cell.angle_alpha   90.00
_cell.angle_beta   90.00
_cell.angle_gamma   90.00
#
_symmetry.space_group_name_H-M   'P 1'
#
loop_
_entity.id
_entity.type
_entity.pdbx_description
1 polymer ?
#
loop_
_entity_poly.entity_id
_entity_poly.type
_entity_poly.pdbx_seq_one_letter_code
_entity_poly.pdbx_strand_id
1 'polypeptide(L)'
;MLTVKQVGLLVLLAVLSCGLMSGGNIILSGHDNDIHCSLYASTGPAGGCDQFLAMAIFARNGSILPVLALATGPYLAATLDYWSIPYTQVDPEAGVPDAALFNPSLYSAIAVASHVSCGGCDNSTAGMANLALAAPSFTSFFNGGGGILAFASASLGTAYYDFIPASAAVPGLVDCSVGCFTGTAAGAGIGILANNDDFTHNFFEFPGVGAMDADWKVAETYTGTAEGGALSLTDQPITVFIENGTIGGGGISTAPEPGTVALFGLGMVLLAVRRRRMQ
;
A
#
# COMPACT_ATOMS: atom_id res chain seq x y z
N MET A 1 -8.25 37.32 -31.43
CA MET A 1 -7.08 36.48 -31.82
C MET A 1 -6.09 36.50 -30.67
N LEU A 2 -5.84 35.36 -30.04
CA LEU A 2 -4.79 35.24 -29.02
C LEU A 2 -3.41 35.27 -29.71
N THR A 3 -2.49 36.05 -29.18
CA THR A 3 -1.11 36.10 -29.67
C THR A 3 -0.36 34.82 -29.30
N VAL A 4 0.72 34.51 -30.03
CA VAL A 4 1.63 33.38 -29.78
C VAL A 4 2.03 33.27 -28.30
N LYS A 5 2.33 34.41 -27.67
CA LYS A 5 2.73 34.50 -26.27
C LYS A 5 1.59 34.15 -25.31
N GLN A 6 0.35 34.53 -25.64
CA GLN A 6 -0.82 34.23 -24.81
C GLN A 6 -1.23 32.76 -24.89
N VAL A 7 -1.11 32.12 -26.06
CA VAL A 7 -1.34 30.67 -26.19
C VAL A 7 -0.26 29.85 -25.47
N GLY A 8 1.01 30.26 -25.56
CA GLY A 8 2.10 29.61 -24.83
C GLY A 8 1.96 29.72 -23.30
N LEU A 9 1.54 30.90 -22.81
CA LEU A 9 1.29 31.13 -21.38
C LEU A 9 0.08 30.34 -20.88
N LEU A 10 -1.01 30.25 -21.65
CA LEU A 10 -2.19 29.44 -21.30
C LEU A 10 -1.89 27.94 -21.26
N VAL A 11 -1.07 27.42 -22.18
CA VAL A 11 -0.62 26.02 -22.15
C VAL A 11 0.30 25.76 -20.96
N LEU A 12 1.21 26.68 -20.64
CA LEU A 12 2.08 26.56 -19.47
C LEU A 12 1.27 26.58 -18.17
N LEU A 13 0.30 27.48 -18.03
CA LEU A 13 -0.61 27.53 -16.87
C LEU A 13 -1.50 26.29 -16.76
N ALA A 14 -2.00 25.75 -17.87
CA ALA A 14 -2.80 24.53 -17.87
C ALA A 14 -2.00 23.28 -17.47
N VAL A 15 -0.72 23.20 -17.87
CA VAL A 15 0.20 22.11 -17.48
C VAL A 15 0.66 22.27 -16.02
N LEU A 16 0.77 23.49 -15.50
CA LEU A 16 1.04 23.73 -14.08
C LEU A 16 -0.19 23.57 -13.17
N SER A 17 -1.42 23.71 -13.69
CA SER A 17 -2.67 23.57 -12.91
C SER A 17 -3.28 22.18 -12.93
N CYS A 18 -2.88 21.31 -13.85
CA CYS A 18 -2.97 19.87 -13.60
C CYS A 18 -1.90 19.57 -12.55
N GLY A 19 -2.25 19.78 -11.27
CA GLY A 19 -1.50 19.19 -10.18
C GLY A 19 -1.27 17.74 -10.57
N LEU A 20 -0.02 17.34 -10.67
CA LEU A 20 0.33 15.93 -10.78
C LEU A 20 -0.36 15.29 -9.59
N MET A 21 -1.52 14.68 -9.80
CA MET A 21 -2.10 13.78 -8.81
C MET A 21 -1.10 12.64 -8.76
N SER A 22 -0.10 12.80 -7.88
CA SER A 22 0.79 11.71 -7.53
C SER A 22 -0.12 10.69 -6.90
N GLY A 23 -0.30 9.56 -7.57
CA GLY A 23 -0.97 8.44 -6.95
C GLY A 23 -0.25 8.04 -5.67
N GLY A 24 -0.97 7.44 -4.74
CA GLY A 24 -0.39 6.89 -3.53
C GLY A 24 0.39 5.60 -3.81
N ASN A 25 1.21 5.19 -2.84
CA ASN A 25 1.82 3.86 -2.80
C ASN A 25 1.05 3.00 -1.80
N ILE A 26 0.63 1.80 -2.20
CA ILE A 26 -0.04 0.86 -1.29
C ILE A 26 0.72 -0.46 -1.27
N ILE A 27 0.93 -1.02 -0.08
CA ILE A 27 1.54 -2.33 0.12
C ILE A 27 0.76 -3.12 1.16
N LEU A 28 0.37 -4.34 0.81
CA LEU A 28 -0.39 -5.24 1.66
C LEU A 28 0.42 -6.52 1.85
N SER A 29 0.46 -7.03 3.07
CA SER A 29 1.16 -8.28 3.36
C SER A 29 0.28 -9.23 4.15
N GLY A 30 0.41 -10.52 3.82
CA GLY A 30 -0.14 -11.62 4.59
C GLY A 30 0.67 -11.97 5.84
N HIS A 31 1.76 -11.23 6.11
CA HIS A 31 2.50 -11.26 7.36
C HIS A 31 1.94 -10.26 8.38
N ASP A 32 2.04 -10.62 9.65
CA ASP A 32 1.78 -9.78 10.82
C ASP A 32 3.09 -9.17 11.34
N ASN A 33 3.83 -8.53 10.42
CA ASN A 33 5.12 -7.89 10.68
C ASN A 33 5.07 -6.89 11.85
N ASP A 34 3.91 -6.27 12.11
CA ASP A 34 3.70 -5.35 13.22
C ASP A 34 3.80 -6.02 14.59
N ILE A 35 3.29 -7.26 14.75
CA ILE A 35 3.49 -8.03 15.98
C ILE A 35 4.88 -8.64 16.04
N HIS A 36 5.35 -9.29 14.97
CA HIS A 36 6.62 -10.00 15.04
C HIS A 36 7.81 -9.06 15.13
N CYS A 37 7.75 -7.87 14.55
CA CYS A 37 8.76 -6.87 14.85
C CYS A 37 8.72 -6.44 16.32
N SER A 38 7.53 -6.14 16.87
CA SER A 38 7.41 -5.68 18.26
C SER A 38 7.86 -6.72 19.30
N LEU A 39 7.59 -8.00 19.06
CA LEU A 39 7.96 -9.09 19.96
C LEU A 39 9.48 -9.35 19.96
N TYR A 40 10.11 -9.23 18.79
CA TYR A 40 11.52 -9.53 18.60
C TYR A 40 12.46 -8.32 18.65
N ALA A 41 11.92 -7.10 18.81
CA ALA A 41 12.68 -5.86 18.98
C ALA A 41 13.77 -5.94 20.07
N SER A 42 13.66 -6.88 21.02
CA SER A 42 14.62 -7.10 22.11
C SER A 42 15.63 -8.24 21.90
N THR A 43 15.46 -9.10 20.88
CA THR A 43 16.24 -10.35 20.74
C THR A 43 17.12 -10.46 19.49
N GLY A 44 17.06 -9.49 18.56
CA GLY A 44 17.87 -9.48 17.33
C GLY A 44 17.02 -9.27 16.08
N PRO A 45 17.62 -9.23 14.87
CA PRO A 45 16.88 -8.96 13.64
C PRO A 45 15.83 -10.06 13.41
N ALA A 46 14.56 -9.69 13.55
CA ALA A 46 13.45 -10.49 13.06
C ALA A 46 13.13 -10.03 11.65
N GLY A 47 13.00 -10.96 10.71
CA GLY A 47 12.64 -10.67 9.32
C GLY A 47 11.42 -9.75 9.20
N GLY A 48 10.46 -9.86 10.12
CA GLY A 48 9.30 -8.97 10.22
C GLY A 48 9.64 -7.49 10.42
N CYS A 49 10.72 -7.15 11.16
CA CYS A 49 11.14 -5.76 11.34
C CYS A 49 11.68 -5.13 10.05
N ASP A 50 12.56 -5.84 9.35
CA ASP A 50 13.17 -5.34 8.12
C ASP A 50 12.13 -5.21 7.00
N GLN A 51 11.22 -6.18 6.89
CA GLN A 51 10.11 -6.11 5.94
C GLN A 51 9.14 -4.98 6.31
N PHE A 52 8.78 -4.81 7.59
CA PHE A 52 7.98 -3.66 8.04
C PHE A 52 8.62 -2.33 7.62
N LEU A 53 9.92 -2.15 7.89
CA LEU A 53 10.61 -0.90 7.56
C LEU A 53 10.59 -0.64 6.05
N ALA A 54 10.87 -1.67 5.25
CA ALA A 54 10.83 -1.54 3.79
C ALA A 54 9.42 -1.19 3.29
N MET A 55 8.37 -1.82 3.83
CA MET A 55 6.97 -1.48 3.53
C MET A 55 6.64 -0.03 3.91
N ALA A 56 7.09 0.43 5.09
CA ALA A 56 6.88 1.79 5.56
C ALA A 56 7.63 2.82 4.70
N ILE A 57 8.87 2.56 4.32
CA ILE A 57 9.65 3.42 3.41
C ILE A 57 8.94 3.53 2.06
N PHE A 58 8.50 2.40 1.52
CA PHE A 58 7.78 2.34 0.25
C PHE A 58 6.48 3.15 0.28
N ALA A 59 5.61 2.89 1.27
CA ALA A 59 4.34 3.58 1.40
C ALA A 59 4.52 5.09 1.59
N ARG A 60 5.50 5.51 2.39
CA ARG A 60 5.74 6.93 2.68
C ARG A 60 6.39 7.69 1.51
N ASN A 61 6.96 6.99 0.53
CA ASN A 61 7.54 7.57 -0.68
C ASN A 61 8.49 8.76 -0.42
N GLY A 62 9.34 8.63 0.59
CA GLY A 62 10.29 9.68 1.01
C GLY A 62 9.70 10.83 1.83
N SER A 63 8.40 10.84 2.12
CA SER A 63 7.78 11.82 3.01
C SER A 63 8.23 11.64 4.46
N ILE A 64 8.50 12.76 5.13
CA ILE A 64 8.89 12.81 6.55
C ILE A 64 7.70 13.04 7.50
N LEU A 65 6.49 13.22 6.96
CA LEU A 65 5.30 13.38 7.79
C LEU A 65 5.07 12.15 8.68
N PRO A 66 4.31 12.29 9.78
CA PRO A 66 3.93 11.15 10.61
C PRO A 66 3.10 10.10 9.87
N VAL A 67 3.03 8.90 10.42
CA VAL A 67 2.09 7.84 10.02
C VAL A 67 0.80 7.95 10.83
N LEU A 68 -0.35 7.79 10.18
CA LEU A 68 -1.62 7.53 10.87
C LEU A 68 -1.71 6.04 11.17
N ALA A 69 -1.55 5.64 12.43
CA ALA A 69 -1.59 4.25 12.86
C ALA A 69 -3.03 3.90 13.29
N LEU A 70 -3.64 2.93 12.62
CA LEU A 70 -4.99 2.45 12.91
C LEU A 70 -4.87 1.11 13.66
N ALA A 71 -4.83 1.20 14.98
CA ALA A 71 -4.52 0.11 15.90
C ALA A 71 -5.17 0.33 17.27
N THR A 72 -5.68 -0.74 17.88
CA THR A 72 -6.15 -0.72 19.28
C THR A 72 -5.06 -1.18 20.25
N GLY A 73 -4.34 -2.22 19.86
CA GLY A 73 -3.27 -2.80 20.65
C GLY A 73 -1.93 -2.03 20.54
N PRO A 74 -0.88 -2.57 21.18
CA PRO A 74 0.40 -1.89 21.31
C PRO A 74 1.41 -2.24 20.21
N TYR A 75 1.16 -3.24 19.37
CA TYR A 75 2.22 -3.85 18.56
C TYR A 75 2.66 -2.98 17.39
N LEU A 76 1.72 -2.39 16.65
CA LEU A 76 2.04 -1.43 15.60
C LEU A 76 2.76 -0.20 16.16
N ALA A 77 2.30 0.31 17.30
CA ALA A 77 2.93 1.44 18.00
C ALA A 77 4.38 1.11 18.40
N ALA A 78 4.61 -0.04 19.03
CA ALA A 78 5.94 -0.49 19.42
C ALA A 78 6.87 -0.67 18.21
N THR A 79 6.36 -1.17 17.09
CA THR A 79 7.13 -1.32 15.84
C THR A 79 7.47 0.04 15.21
N LEU A 80 6.56 1.00 15.24
CA LEU A 80 6.83 2.37 14.79
C LEU A 80 7.86 3.07 15.69
N ASP A 81 7.77 2.88 17.01
CA ASP A 81 8.73 3.39 17.99
C ASP A 81 10.14 2.79 17.78
N TYR A 82 10.23 1.49 17.53
CA TYR A 82 11.50 0.79 17.24
C TYR A 82 12.24 1.45 16.07
N TRP A 83 11.54 1.79 14.99
CA TRP A 83 12.10 2.44 13.82
C TRP A 83 12.14 3.97 13.89
N SER A 84 11.74 4.56 15.04
CA SER A 84 11.65 6.01 15.21
C SER A 84 10.80 6.70 14.15
N ILE A 85 9.71 6.06 13.70
CA ILE A 85 8.76 6.62 12.76
C ILE A 85 7.70 7.40 13.54
N PRO A 86 7.58 8.73 13.40
CA PRO A 86 6.56 9.49 14.11
C PRO A 86 5.16 9.04 13.70
N TYR A 87 4.23 8.95 14.65
CA TYR A 87 2.86 8.53 14.37
C TYR A 87 1.80 9.22 15.22
N THR A 88 0.56 9.16 14.76
CA THR A 88 -0.64 9.37 15.56
C THR A 88 -1.45 8.09 15.53
N GLN A 89 -1.71 7.50 16.69
CA GLN A 89 -2.53 6.30 16.80
C GLN A 89 -4.01 6.66 16.99
N VAL A 90 -4.87 5.93 16.29
CA VAL A 90 -6.32 6.00 16.40
C VAL A 90 -6.84 4.59 16.60
N ASP A 91 -7.68 4.44 17.61
CA ASP A 91 -8.34 3.19 17.97
C ASP A 91 -9.60 2.99 17.10
N PRO A 92 -9.63 2.02 16.17
CA PRO A 92 -10.81 1.74 15.35
C PRO A 92 -11.92 1.01 16.13
N GLU A 93 -11.68 0.50 17.35
CA GLU A 93 -12.71 -0.11 18.19
C GLU A 93 -13.62 0.94 18.84
N ALA A 94 -13.12 2.18 18.98
CA ALA A 94 -13.89 3.31 19.48
C ALA A 94 -14.97 3.79 18.49
N GLY A 95 -14.90 3.36 17.22
CA GLY A 95 -15.85 3.70 16.17
C GLY A 95 -15.17 3.94 14.82
N VAL A 96 -15.96 4.33 13.81
CA VAL A 96 -15.43 4.73 12.50
C VAL A 96 -14.48 5.92 12.69
N PRO A 97 -13.19 5.83 12.32
CA PRO A 97 -12.26 6.93 12.44
C PRO A 97 -12.74 8.19 11.70
N ASP A 98 -12.52 9.36 12.28
CA ASP A 98 -12.95 10.63 11.68
C ASP A 98 -12.29 10.83 10.31
N ALA A 99 -13.11 11.10 9.29
CA ALA A 99 -12.66 11.34 7.92
C ALA A 99 -11.64 12.48 7.82
N ALA A 100 -11.67 13.47 8.73
CA ALA A 100 -10.70 14.57 8.75
C ALA A 100 -9.25 14.12 9.05
N LEU A 101 -9.07 12.94 9.66
CA LEU A 101 -7.76 12.35 9.93
C LEU A 101 -7.09 11.81 8.67
N PHE A 102 -7.86 11.47 7.64
CA PHE A 102 -7.39 10.93 6.36
C PHE A 102 -6.89 12.07 5.45
N ASN A 103 -5.86 12.78 5.91
CA ASN A 103 -5.31 13.95 5.25
C ASN A 103 -3.83 13.76 4.87
N PRO A 104 -3.49 13.65 3.57
CA PRO A 104 -2.11 13.43 3.12
C PRO A 104 -1.20 14.65 3.33
N SER A 105 -1.76 15.82 3.70
CA SER A 105 -0.96 16.97 4.15
C SER A 105 -0.53 16.86 5.63
N LEU A 106 -1.12 15.95 6.40
CA LEU A 106 -0.78 15.70 7.81
C LEU A 106 -0.01 14.40 7.99
N TYR A 107 -0.31 13.38 7.18
CA TYR A 107 0.28 12.06 7.31
C TYR A 107 0.91 11.58 6.00
N SER A 108 2.08 10.94 6.09
CA SER A 108 2.75 10.35 4.93
C SER A 108 2.09 9.05 4.49
N ALA A 109 1.57 8.28 5.44
CA ALA A 109 0.95 7.00 5.19
C ALA A 109 -0.06 6.66 6.28
N ILE A 110 -0.96 5.74 5.97
CA ILE A 110 -1.83 5.04 6.93
C ILE A 110 -1.28 3.63 7.11
N ALA A 111 -0.98 3.26 8.35
CA ALA A 111 -0.62 1.90 8.72
C ALA A 111 -1.81 1.24 9.43
N VAL A 112 -2.27 0.10 8.91
CA VAL A 112 -3.36 -0.69 9.53
C VAL A 112 -2.76 -1.93 10.18
N ALA A 113 -2.91 -2.04 11.50
CA ALA A 113 -2.39 -3.16 12.27
C ALA A 113 -3.13 -4.47 12.00
N SER A 114 -2.44 -5.59 12.19
CA SER A 114 -2.97 -6.94 11.98
C SER A 114 -4.12 -7.27 12.93
N HIS A 115 -4.95 -8.23 12.50
CA HIS A 115 -6.13 -8.65 13.26
C HIS A 115 -5.79 -9.68 14.33
N VAL A 116 -6.48 -9.62 15.48
CA VAL A 116 -6.29 -10.45 16.68
C VAL A 116 -6.25 -11.96 16.40
N SER A 117 -6.84 -12.41 15.29
CA SER A 117 -6.78 -13.80 14.84
C SER A 117 -5.35 -14.30 14.63
N CYS A 118 -4.37 -13.42 14.37
CA CYS A 118 -2.96 -13.80 14.20
C CYS A 118 -2.25 -14.10 15.54
N GLY A 119 -2.97 -14.58 16.55
CA GLY A 119 -2.37 -14.96 17.84
C GLY A 119 -2.25 -13.81 18.85
N GLY A 120 -3.00 -12.71 18.67
CA GLY A 120 -3.11 -11.65 19.68
C GLY A 120 -2.93 -10.22 19.20
N CYS A 121 -2.88 -9.96 17.89
CA CYS A 121 -2.63 -8.64 17.29
C CYS A 121 -3.64 -7.53 17.65
N ASP A 122 -3.40 -6.34 17.12
CA ASP A 122 -3.96 -5.08 17.62
C ASP A 122 -5.44 -4.85 17.29
N ASN A 123 -5.96 -5.31 16.16
CA ASN A 123 -7.33 -4.97 15.73
C ASN A 123 -8.29 -6.16 15.89
N SER A 124 -9.54 -5.91 16.31
CA SER A 124 -10.59 -6.94 16.39
C SER A 124 -11.51 -6.88 15.16
N THR A 125 -12.46 -7.82 15.09
CA THR A 125 -13.46 -7.85 14.01
C THR A 125 -14.32 -6.58 14.01
N ALA A 126 -14.59 -5.98 15.18
CA ALA A 126 -15.35 -4.75 15.27
C ALA A 126 -14.54 -3.55 14.73
N GLY A 127 -13.26 -3.45 15.08
CA GLY A 127 -12.35 -2.46 14.51
C GLY A 127 -12.24 -2.58 12.98
N MET A 128 -12.07 -3.79 12.45
CA MET A 128 -12.02 -3.99 11.00
C MET A 128 -13.33 -3.60 10.30
N ALA A 129 -14.49 -3.86 10.91
CA ALA A 129 -15.78 -3.41 10.39
C ALA A 129 -15.88 -1.87 10.35
N ASN A 130 -15.37 -1.18 11.37
CA ASN A 130 -15.31 0.29 11.38
C ASN A 130 -14.35 0.84 10.32
N LEU A 131 -13.22 0.16 10.08
CA LEU A 131 -12.29 0.52 9.00
C LEU A 131 -12.90 0.31 7.61
N ALA A 132 -13.66 -0.78 7.40
CA ALA A 132 -14.38 -1.01 6.15
C ALA A 132 -15.39 0.12 5.86
N LEU A 133 -16.08 0.62 6.88
CA LEU A 133 -16.96 1.80 6.75
C LEU A 133 -16.19 3.09 6.42
N ALA A 134 -14.89 3.16 6.73
CA ALA A 134 -14.01 4.28 6.40
C ALA A 134 -13.35 4.16 5.01
N ALA A 135 -13.67 3.15 4.19
CA ALA A 135 -13.10 2.95 2.86
C ALA A 135 -13.11 4.19 1.93
N PRO A 136 -14.16 5.06 1.93
CA PRO A 136 -14.13 6.30 1.16
C PRO A 136 -13.02 7.26 1.60
N SER A 137 -12.67 7.28 2.88
CA SER A 137 -11.61 8.10 3.44
C SER A 137 -10.23 7.57 3.05
N PHE A 138 -10.02 6.24 3.08
CA PHE A 138 -8.81 5.61 2.53
C PHE A 138 -8.62 5.95 1.05
N THR A 139 -9.69 5.87 0.26
CA THR A 139 -9.69 6.26 -1.16
C THR A 139 -9.26 7.71 -1.34
N SER A 140 -9.85 8.63 -0.57
CA SER A 140 -9.52 10.05 -0.64
C SER A 140 -8.06 10.32 -0.24
N PHE A 141 -7.55 9.64 0.79
CA PHE A 141 -6.17 9.76 1.25
C PHE A 141 -5.18 9.28 0.18
N PHE A 142 -5.42 8.09 -0.36
CA PHE A 142 -4.58 7.47 -1.38
C PHE A 142 -4.58 8.27 -2.68
N ASN A 143 -5.75 8.70 -3.16
CA ASN A 143 -5.87 9.56 -4.35
C ASN A 143 -5.26 10.95 -4.16
N GLY A 144 -5.14 11.41 -2.91
CA GLY A 144 -4.43 12.63 -2.55
C GLY A 144 -2.92 12.45 -2.44
N GLY A 145 -2.38 11.27 -2.74
CA GLY A 145 -0.94 10.95 -2.73
C GLY A 145 -0.42 10.37 -1.43
N GLY A 146 -1.29 10.03 -0.48
CA GLY A 146 -0.90 9.38 0.77
C GLY A 146 -0.64 7.87 0.60
N GLY A 147 0.31 7.33 1.37
CA GLY A 147 0.65 5.91 1.35
C GLY A 147 -0.26 5.01 2.18
N ILE A 148 -0.36 3.74 1.85
CA ILE A 148 -1.06 2.75 2.69
C ILE A 148 -0.16 1.54 2.89
N LEU A 149 -0.05 1.10 4.14
CA LEU A 149 0.47 -0.23 4.47
C LEU A 149 -0.48 -0.96 5.39
N ALA A 150 -0.68 -2.25 5.16
CA ALA A 150 -1.49 -3.09 6.02
C ALA A 150 -0.94 -4.51 6.11
N PHE A 151 -1.13 -5.10 7.29
CA PHE A 151 -0.61 -6.43 7.64
C PHE A 151 -1.71 -7.49 7.52
N ALA A 152 -1.58 -8.61 8.22
CA ALA A 152 -2.38 -9.81 8.00
C ALA A 152 -3.65 -9.95 8.85
N SER A 153 -4.46 -10.95 8.45
CA SER A 153 -5.40 -11.63 9.34
C SER A 153 -5.30 -13.15 9.16
N ALA A 154 -5.32 -13.91 10.26
CA ALA A 154 -5.37 -15.37 10.24
C ALA A 154 -6.75 -15.99 10.11
N SER A 155 -7.84 -15.21 10.14
CA SER A 155 -9.18 -15.83 10.04
C SER A 155 -10.27 -14.97 9.39
N LEU A 156 -9.99 -13.71 9.04
CA LEU A 156 -11.00 -12.86 8.40
C LEU A 156 -11.00 -12.98 6.87
N GLY A 157 -9.98 -13.62 6.28
CA GLY A 157 -9.88 -13.78 4.83
C GLY A 157 -9.97 -12.42 4.11
N THR A 158 -10.86 -12.32 3.12
CA THR A 158 -11.07 -11.08 2.35
C THR A 158 -11.55 -9.91 3.20
N ALA A 159 -12.34 -10.17 4.25
CA ALA A 159 -13.01 -9.13 5.04
C ALA A 159 -12.03 -8.21 5.79
N TYR A 160 -10.78 -8.63 5.95
CA TYR A 160 -9.76 -7.80 6.58
C TYR A 160 -9.43 -6.55 5.73
N TYR A 161 -9.22 -6.68 4.42
CA TYR A 161 -8.83 -5.55 3.56
C TYR A 161 -10.01 -4.76 2.97
N ASP A 162 -11.23 -4.95 3.46
CA ASP A 162 -12.44 -4.27 2.95
C ASP A 162 -12.39 -2.73 3.06
N PHE A 163 -11.42 -2.19 3.82
CA PHE A 163 -11.12 -0.75 3.87
C PHE A 163 -10.41 -0.22 2.61
N ILE A 164 -9.92 -1.10 1.74
CA ILE A 164 -9.40 -0.77 0.41
C ILE A 164 -10.47 -1.16 -0.62
N PRO A 165 -11.17 -0.19 -1.24
CA PRO A 165 -12.33 -0.49 -2.09
C PRO A 165 -11.99 -1.14 -3.43
N ALA A 166 -10.70 -1.22 -3.77
CA ALA A 166 -10.22 -2.04 -4.87
C ALA A 166 -9.67 -3.35 -4.30
N SER A 167 -10.25 -4.45 -4.79
CA SER A 167 -10.17 -5.78 -4.23
C SER A 167 -8.74 -6.32 -4.15
N ALA A 168 -8.20 -6.35 -2.93
CA ALA A 168 -7.19 -7.32 -2.55
C ALA A 168 -7.94 -8.61 -2.19
N ALA A 169 -7.92 -9.59 -3.09
CA ALA A 169 -8.61 -10.85 -2.87
C ALA A 169 -7.72 -11.80 -2.07
N VAL A 170 -8.24 -12.29 -0.95
CA VAL A 170 -7.56 -13.17 0.00
C VAL A 170 -8.29 -14.52 0.01
N PRO A 171 -7.90 -15.48 -0.85
CA PRO A 171 -8.69 -16.68 -1.08
C PRO A 171 -8.51 -17.73 0.02
N GLY A 172 -7.58 -17.54 0.96
CA GLY A 172 -7.41 -18.46 2.07
C GLY A 172 -6.29 -18.09 3.02
N LEU A 173 -6.05 -19.03 3.92
CA LEU A 173 -5.03 -18.96 4.95
C LEU A 173 -3.82 -19.79 4.53
N VAL A 174 -2.66 -19.35 4.96
CA VAL A 174 -1.41 -20.13 4.92
C VAL A 174 -0.84 -20.07 6.32
N ASP A 175 -0.16 -21.13 6.75
CA ASP A 175 0.65 -21.13 7.97
C ASP A 175 2.04 -21.63 7.56
N CYS A 176 2.99 -20.72 7.53
CA CYS A 176 4.40 -21.06 7.48
C CYS A 176 5.21 -20.00 8.20
N SER A 177 6.21 -20.45 8.96
CA SER A 177 7.07 -19.60 9.78
C SER A 177 8.50 -19.49 9.28
N VAL A 178 9.02 -20.46 8.50
CA VAL A 178 10.44 -20.45 8.07
C VAL A 178 10.65 -21.06 6.68
N GLY A 179 11.33 -20.32 5.81
CA GLY A 179 11.88 -20.85 4.56
C GLY A 179 10.85 -21.13 3.45
N CYS A 180 9.65 -20.55 3.55
CA CYS A 180 8.56 -20.74 2.59
C CYS A 180 8.36 -19.58 1.61
N PHE A 181 9.20 -18.55 1.63
CA PHE A 181 8.94 -17.33 0.87
C PHE A 181 10.10 -16.97 -0.04
N THR A 182 9.75 -16.52 -1.24
CA THR A 182 10.71 -16.03 -2.23
C THR A 182 10.32 -14.63 -2.66
N GLY A 183 11.28 -13.71 -2.60
CA GLY A 183 11.11 -12.34 -3.07
C GLY A 183 11.12 -12.32 -4.59
N THR A 184 10.26 -11.51 -5.19
CA THR A 184 10.25 -11.32 -6.64
C THR A 184 11.25 -10.23 -7.03
N ALA A 185 11.56 -10.15 -8.33
CA ALA A 185 12.35 -9.02 -8.86
C ALA A 185 11.65 -7.67 -8.67
N ALA A 186 10.31 -7.65 -8.68
CA ALA A 186 9.53 -6.43 -8.45
C ALA A 186 9.62 -5.98 -6.99
N GLY A 187 9.51 -6.91 -6.03
CA GLY A 187 9.71 -6.64 -4.60
C GLY A 187 11.12 -6.12 -4.31
N ALA A 188 12.14 -6.78 -4.84
CA ALA A 188 13.52 -6.33 -4.70
C ALA A 188 13.74 -4.92 -5.27
N GLY A 189 13.04 -4.57 -6.35
CA GLY A 189 13.08 -3.22 -6.95
C GLY A 189 12.59 -2.10 -6.02
N ILE A 190 11.72 -2.42 -5.06
CA ILE A 190 11.20 -1.48 -4.05
C ILE A 190 11.78 -1.73 -2.65
N GLY A 191 12.80 -2.58 -2.54
CA GLY A 191 13.48 -2.91 -1.28
C GLY A 191 12.76 -3.93 -0.40
N ILE A 192 11.67 -4.54 -0.89
CA ILE A 192 10.94 -5.60 -0.18
C ILE A 192 11.59 -6.94 -0.50
N LEU A 193 12.17 -7.58 0.51
CA LEU A 193 12.76 -8.91 0.42
C LEU A 193 11.83 -9.96 1.02
N ALA A 194 12.16 -11.23 0.79
CA ALA A 194 11.44 -12.34 1.38
C ALA A 194 11.59 -12.34 2.91
N ASN A 195 10.50 -12.45 3.63
CA ASN A 195 10.44 -12.59 5.07
C ASN A 195 10.30 -14.08 5.43
N ASN A 196 11.43 -14.72 5.70
CA ASN A 196 11.50 -16.15 6.02
C ASN A 196 11.66 -16.44 7.52
N ASP A 197 11.43 -15.45 8.37
CA ASP A 197 11.60 -15.55 9.83
C ASP A 197 10.31 -15.20 10.59
N ASP A 198 9.19 -15.18 9.87
CA ASP A 198 7.92 -14.67 10.36
C ASP A 198 6.75 -15.56 9.92
N PHE A 199 5.70 -15.59 10.73
CA PHE A 199 4.47 -16.27 10.37
C PHE A 199 3.74 -15.49 9.27
N THR A 200 3.17 -16.23 8.34
CA THR A 200 2.16 -15.73 7.42
C THR A 200 0.85 -16.35 7.79
N HIS A 201 -0.22 -15.58 7.62
CA HIS A 201 -1.56 -15.98 8.03
C HIS A 201 -2.55 -16.02 6.86
N ASN A 202 -2.25 -15.32 5.77
CA ASN A 202 -3.06 -15.29 4.57
C ASN A 202 -2.23 -15.04 3.30
N PHE A 203 -2.83 -15.32 2.15
CA PHE A 203 -2.23 -15.07 0.84
C PHE A 203 -3.21 -14.33 -0.05
N PHE A 204 -2.75 -13.78 -1.16
CA PHE A 204 -3.58 -13.07 -2.13
C PHE A 204 -3.79 -13.90 -3.39
N GLU A 205 -4.85 -13.62 -4.14
CA GLU A 205 -4.97 -14.09 -5.52
C GLU A 205 -3.88 -13.42 -6.40
N PHE A 206 -3.51 -14.09 -7.49
CA PHE A 206 -2.63 -13.48 -8.49
C PHE A 206 -3.28 -12.23 -9.11
N PRO A 207 -2.52 -11.16 -9.40
CA PRO A 207 -3.04 -10.01 -10.12
C PRO A 207 -3.77 -10.40 -11.41
N GLY A 208 -5.01 -9.90 -11.58
CA GLY A 208 -5.86 -10.20 -12.73
C GLY A 208 -6.60 -11.55 -12.65
N VAL A 209 -6.50 -12.26 -11.52
CA VAL A 209 -7.27 -13.48 -11.24
C VAL A 209 -8.33 -13.20 -10.18
N GLY A 210 -9.51 -13.81 -10.36
CA GLY A 210 -10.62 -13.71 -9.42
C GLY A 210 -11.09 -12.27 -9.24
N ALA A 211 -11.01 -11.75 -8.01
CA ALA A 211 -11.34 -10.37 -7.71
C ALA A 211 -10.10 -9.47 -7.66
N MET A 212 -8.87 -10.01 -7.71
CA MET A 212 -7.66 -9.19 -7.66
C MET A 212 -7.51 -8.30 -8.90
N ASP A 213 -7.35 -6.99 -8.69
CA ASP A 213 -7.04 -6.05 -9.79
C ASP A 213 -5.73 -6.45 -10.51
N ALA A 214 -5.66 -6.25 -11.82
CA ALA A 214 -4.49 -6.61 -12.64
C ALA A 214 -3.30 -5.66 -12.44
N ASP A 215 -3.54 -4.46 -11.91
CA ASP A 215 -2.48 -3.48 -11.65
C ASP A 215 -1.62 -3.83 -10.42
N TRP A 216 -2.08 -4.76 -9.57
CA TRP A 216 -1.29 -5.26 -8.44
C TRP A 216 0.02 -5.90 -8.91
N LYS A 217 1.09 -5.62 -8.18
CA LYS A 217 2.39 -6.25 -8.34
C LYS A 217 2.66 -7.15 -7.14
N VAL A 218 3.42 -8.22 -7.35
CA VAL A 218 3.77 -9.18 -6.30
C VAL A 218 5.20 -8.89 -5.85
N ALA A 219 5.39 -8.61 -4.56
CA ALA A 219 6.72 -8.44 -3.97
C ALA A 219 7.31 -9.76 -3.46
N GLU A 220 6.44 -10.69 -3.06
CA GLU A 220 6.83 -11.94 -2.39
C GLU A 220 5.80 -13.02 -2.69
N THR A 221 6.28 -14.24 -2.92
CA THR A 221 5.45 -15.43 -3.14
C THR A 221 5.76 -16.54 -2.15
N TYR A 222 4.74 -17.35 -1.88
CA TYR A 222 4.85 -18.59 -1.14
C TYR A 222 5.41 -19.70 -2.04
N THR A 223 6.51 -20.30 -1.61
CA THR A 223 7.21 -21.43 -2.24
C THR A 223 7.24 -22.68 -1.36
N GLY A 224 6.63 -22.63 -0.17
CA GLY A 224 6.53 -23.77 0.73
C GLY A 224 5.63 -24.89 0.19
N THR A 225 5.75 -26.08 0.77
CA THR A 225 4.73 -27.13 0.63
C THR A 225 3.67 -26.86 1.68
N ALA A 226 2.42 -26.59 1.28
CA ALA A 226 1.32 -26.29 2.21
C ALA A 226 1.28 -27.28 3.39
N GLU A 227 1.46 -26.77 4.61
CA GLU A 227 1.17 -27.56 5.81
C GLU A 227 -0.34 -27.86 5.85
N GLY A 228 -0.70 -29.14 6.05
CA GLY A 228 -2.10 -29.54 6.20
C GLY A 228 -2.84 -30.01 4.93
N GLY A 229 -2.18 -30.07 3.77
CA GLY A 229 -2.62 -30.93 2.65
C GLY A 229 -3.90 -30.55 1.88
N ALA A 230 -4.47 -29.35 2.06
CA ALA A 230 -5.73 -28.98 1.39
C ALA A 230 -5.56 -28.13 0.12
N LEU A 231 -4.47 -27.39 -0.06
CA LEU A 231 -4.24 -26.57 -1.25
C LEU A 231 -2.76 -26.62 -1.66
N SER A 232 -2.48 -26.99 -2.92
CA SER A 232 -1.15 -26.77 -3.51
C SER A 232 -1.02 -25.27 -3.78
N LEU A 233 -0.52 -24.53 -2.79
CA LEU A 233 -0.14 -23.13 -2.97
C LEU A 233 1.23 -23.14 -3.67
N THR A 234 1.22 -23.01 -4.99
CA THR A 234 2.45 -22.81 -5.76
C THR A 234 2.52 -21.34 -6.17
N ASP A 235 3.57 -20.66 -5.71
CA ASP A 235 3.89 -19.27 -6.04
C ASP A 235 2.82 -18.24 -5.64
N GLN A 236 1.99 -18.55 -4.64
CA GLN A 236 0.90 -17.65 -4.26
C GLN A 236 1.44 -16.33 -3.69
N PRO A 237 0.92 -15.16 -4.12
CA PRO A 237 1.36 -13.88 -3.59
C PRO A 237 1.11 -13.75 -2.08
N ILE A 238 2.14 -13.31 -1.35
CA ILE A 238 2.06 -13.05 0.10
C ILE A 238 2.16 -11.57 0.40
N THR A 239 2.99 -10.84 -0.36
CA THR A 239 3.09 -9.39 -0.26
C THR A 239 2.85 -8.79 -1.63
N VAL A 240 1.91 -7.85 -1.72
CA VAL A 240 1.46 -7.21 -2.97
C VAL A 240 1.49 -5.70 -2.85
N PHE A 241 1.69 -5.00 -3.95
CA PHE A 241 1.82 -3.55 -3.94
C PHE A 241 1.35 -2.86 -5.22
N ILE A 242 1.09 -1.55 -5.11
CA ILE A 242 0.86 -0.61 -6.20
C ILE A 242 1.77 0.60 -5.99
N GLU A 243 2.35 1.08 -7.08
CA GLU A 243 3.12 2.31 -7.14
C GLU A 243 2.34 3.39 -7.87
N ASN A 244 2.33 4.61 -7.33
CA ASN A 244 1.72 5.77 -7.98
C ASN A 244 0.27 5.51 -8.46
N GLY A 245 -0.52 4.83 -7.62
CA GLY A 245 -1.87 4.39 -7.95
C GLY A 245 -2.96 5.39 -7.61
N THR A 246 -4.11 5.24 -8.22
CA THR A 246 -5.37 5.89 -7.83
C THR A 246 -6.48 4.85 -7.76
N ILE A 247 -7.40 5.01 -6.82
CA ILE A 247 -8.59 4.19 -6.65
C ILE A 247 -9.79 4.94 -7.25
N GLY A 248 -10.46 4.34 -8.22
CA GLY A 248 -11.59 4.95 -8.91
C GLY A 248 -12.23 4.00 -9.92
N GLY A 249 -13.45 4.29 -10.35
CA GLY A 249 -14.11 3.49 -11.41
C GLY A 249 -14.35 2.02 -11.06
N GLY A 250 -14.25 1.63 -9.79
CA GLY A 250 -14.40 0.24 -9.33
C GLY A 250 -13.09 -0.56 -9.24
N GLY A 251 -11.92 0.07 -9.39
CA GLY A 251 -10.62 -0.61 -9.30
C GLY A 251 -9.46 0.31 -8.96
N ILE A 252 -8.24 -0.22 -9.07
CA ILE A 252 -7.00 0.55 -9.02
C ILE A 252 -6.58 0.86 -10.45
N SER A 253 -6.02 2.06 -10.64
CA SER A 253 -5.32 2.41 -11.86
C SER A 253 -3.99 3.08 -11.52
N THR A 254 -2.94 2.73 -12.23
CA THR A 254 -1.66 3.45 -12.14
C THR A 254 -1.77 4.80 -12.86
N ALA A 255 -1.39 5.89 -12.18
CA ALA A 255 -1.33 7.20 -12.80
C ALA A 255 -0.25 7.20 -13.89
N PRO A 256 -0.49 7.80 -15.08
CA PRO A 256 0.56 7.95 -16.07
C PRO A 256 1.77 8.66 -15.47
N GLU A 257 2.95 8.04 -15.60
CA GLU A 257 4.22 8.60 -15.13
C GLU A 257 4.33 10.09 -15.51
N PRO A 258 4.63 11.01 -14.56
CA PRO A 258 4.75 12.44 -14.82
C PRO A 258 5.68 12.76 -15.99
N GLY A 259 6.72 11.94 -16.19
CA GLY A 259 7.65 12.04 -17.31
C GLY A 259 6.98 11.91 -18.69
N THR A 260 6.00 11.02 -18.83
CA THR A 260 5.27 10.82 -20.09
C THR A 260 4.41 12.03 -20.44
N VAL A 261 3.78 12.65 -19.42
CA VAL A 261 2.99 13.86 -19.59
C VAL A 261 3.89 15.05 -19.96
N ALA A 262 5.02 15.20 -19.28
CA ALA A 262 6.00 16.24 -19.59
C ALA A 262 6.58 16.10 -21.00
N LEU A 263 6.96 14.88 -21.41
CA LEU A 263 7.46 14.58 -22.75
C LEU A 263 6.41 14.83 -23.82
N PHE A 264 5.16 14.42 -23.59
CA PHE A 264 4.06 14.70 -24.51
C PHE A 264 3.81 16.22 -24.64
N GLY A 265 3.77 16.94 -23.52
CA GLY A 265 3.63 18.39 -23.49
C GLY A 265 4.76 19.10 -24.26
N LEU A 266 6.01 18.69 -24.02
CA LEU A 266 7.17 19.22 -24.74
C LEU A 266 7.08 18.92 -26.25
N GLY A 267 6.69 17.70 -26.62
CA GLY A 267 6.49 17.30 -28.02
C GLY A 267 5.46 18.17 -28.73
N MET A 268 4.32 18.44 -28.08
CA MET A 268 3.27 19.30 -28.64
C MET A 268 3.73 20.76 -28.82
N VAL A 269 4.51 21.30 -27.87
CA VAL A 269 5.11 22.63 -27.99
C VAL A 269 6.08 22.69 -29.17
N LEU A 270 6.95 21.69 -29.33
CA LEU A 270 7.90 21.62 -30.44
C LEU A 270 7.20 21.53 -31.81
N LEU A 271 6.11 20.75 -31.92
CA LEU A 271 5.28 20.67 -33.13
C LEU A 271 4.63 22.02 -33.47
N ALA A 272 4.09 22.72 -32.48
CA ALA A 272 3.47 24.04 -32.68
C ALA A 272 4.49 25.09 -33.16
N VAL A 273 5.72 25.06 -32.61
CA VAL A 273 6.82 25.93 -33.07
C VAL A 273 7.23 25.60 -34.50
N ARG A 274 7.32 24.31 -34.86
CA ARG A 274 7.68 23.88 -36.22
C ARG A 274 6.67 24.32 -37.27
N ARG A 275 5.36 24.17 -37.00
CA ARG A 275 4.30 24.56 -37.96
C ARG A 275 4.34 26.05 -38.30
N ARG A 276 4.71 26.91 -37.35
CA ARG A 276 4.84 28.36 -37.58
C ARG A 276 6.05 28.78 -38.39
N ARG A 277 7.10 27.98 -38.48
CA ARG A 277 8.25 28.26 -39.35
C ARG A 277 7.99 27.91 -40.81
N MET A 278 6.94 27.14 -41.09
CA MET A 278 6.57 26.69 -42.44
C MET A 278 5.45 27.53 -43.07
N GLN A 279 4.98 28.57 -42.38
CA GLN A 279 4.05 29.58 -42.88
C GLN A 279 4.77 30.90 -42.98
#